data_AF-A0AAD9GXY0-F1
#
_entry.id   AF-A0AAD9GXY0-F1
#
_cell.length_a   1.000
_cell.length_b   1.000
_cell.length_c   1.000
_cell.angle_alpha   90.00
_cell.angle_beta   90.00
_cell.angle_gamma   90.00
#
_symmetry.space_group_name_H-M   'P 1'
#
loop_
_entity.id
_entity.type
_entity.pdbx_description
1 polymer ?
#
loop_
_entity_poly.entity_id
_entity_poly.type
_entity_poly.pdbx_seq_one_letter_code
_entity_poly.pdbx_strand_id
1 'polypeptide(L)'
;MMVGRIYNYNTALTMLALPTWQHSDKVITRDGKNQTKKMHGQAKPIARGEQSGVCAYQDASAQRDAGRTKVAVVGAGFLGKCIAIDLSLLGVQVVVCDTNPQTGDVLSSYAYELLHPLLYLGYVTKSMLTQACGNVTVVTDVAQCADAAIVIEAIPENLEAKVKLFQRLEQICSASTVLTTNTIEIPIDSIQMHLQHPDRFLGMRFFYPCVLMSPVELSMGTSTSQATVDRVVDFLQRLEKKPHRGPTKRVLSDKEASAFQFDTAVRGKFYHGLLEPKRPSVVDIITPQPGPPLVGNVDRTSL
;
A
#
# COMPACT_ATOMS: atom_id res chain seq x y z
N MET A 1 -24.51 -22.73 4.28
CA MET A 1 -24.63 -22.03 2.98
C MET A 1 -24.87 -20.56 3.24
N MET A 2 -23.84 -19.73 3.18
CA MET A 2 -23.98 -18.27 3.25
C MET A 2 -23.05 -17.70 2.18
N VAL A 3 -23.69 -17.09 1.19
CA VAL A 3 -23.12 -16.71 -0.09
C VAL A 3 -22.15 -15.54 0.10
N GLY A 4 -20.90 -15.74 -0.32
CA GLY A 4 -19.86 -14.73 -0.31
C GLY A 4 -20.22 -13.56 -1.21
N ARG A 5 -20.16 -12.34 -0.67
CA ARG A 5 -20.14 -11.12 -1.47
C ARG A 5 -18.78 -11.04 -2.16
N ILE A 6 -18.76 -11.46 -3.42
CA ILE A 6 -17.67 -11.21 -4.37
C ILE A 6 -17.55 -9.69 -4.52
N TYR A 7 -16.46 -9.12 -4.01
CA TYR A 7 -16.10 -7.73 -4.30
C TYR A 7 -15.82 -7.65 -5.81
N ASN A 8 -16.68 -6.91 -6.51
CA ASN A 8 -16.70 -6.84 -7.95
C ASN A 8 -15.56 -5.93 -8.45
N TYR A 9 -14.60 -6.51 -9.18
CA TYR A 9 -13.35 -5.90 -9.68
C TYR A 9 -13.52 -4.60 -10.50
N ASN A 10 -14.75 -4.26 -10.91
CA ASN A 10 -15.06 -3.01 -11.59
C ASN A 10 -14.89 -1.74 -10.72
N THR A 11 -14.75 -1.85 -9.40
CA THR A 11 -14.69 -0.65 -8.54
C THR A 11 -13.39 0.13 -8.65
N ALA A 12 -12.25 -0.47 -9.01
CA ALA A 12 -10.98 0.26 -9.10
C ALA A 12 -10.96 1.25 -10.28
N LEU A 13 -11.54 0.87 -11.42
CA LEU A 13 -11.70 1.77 -12.58
C LEU A 13 -12.83 2.78 -12.36
N THR A 14 -13.94 2.41 -11.70
CA THR A 14 -15.03 3.35 -11.39
C THR A 14 -14.68 4.33 -10.26
N MET A 15 -13.77 3.98 -9.34
CA MET A 15 -13.28 4.88 -8.28
C MET A 15 -12.24 5.89 -8.80
N LEU A 16 -11.49 5.55 -9.85
CA LEU A 16 -10.58 6.48 -10.54
C LEU A 16 -11.28 7.32 -11.62
N ALA A 17 -12.43 6.87 -12.12
CA ALA A 17 -13.33 7.69 -12.91
C ALA A 17 -14.14 8.59 -11.97
N LEU A 18 -13.59 9.75 -11.59
CA LEU A 18 -14.39 10.80 -10.95
C LEU A 18 -15.66 11.03 -11.80
N PRO A 19 -16.86 11.04 -11.21
CA PRO A 19 -18.04 11.49 -11.94
C PRO A 19 -17.73 12.90 -12.44
N THR A 20 -17.97 13.15 -13.71
CA THR A 20 -17.94 14.50 -14.28
C THR A 20 -18.80 15.39 -13.39
N TRP A 21 -18.15 16.20 -12.56
CA TRP A 21 -18.82 17.16 -11.70
C TRP A 21 -19.42 18.25 -12.59
N GLN A 22 -20.66 18.04 -13.03
CA GLN A 22 -21.51 19.15 -13.41
C GLN A 22 -21.83 19.91 -12.12
N HIS A 23 -21.24 21.10 -11.97
CA HIS A 23 -21.66 22.03 -10.94
C HIS A 23 -23.17 22.24 -11.03
N SER A 24 -23.90 21.74 -10.04
CA SER A 24 -25.21 22.27 -9.70
C SER A 24 -25.16 22.65 -8.23
N ASP A 25 -24.71 23.89 -7.98
CA ASP A 25 -24.80 24.51 -6.67
C ASP A 25 -26.28 24.71 -6.34
N LYS A 26 -26.87 23.76 -5.60
CA LYS A 26 -28.14 23.98 -4.92
C LYS A 26 -27.84 24.36 -3.47
N VAL A 27 -27.67 25.66 -3.26
CA VAL A 27 -27.87 26.26 -1.94
C VAL A 27 -29.39 26.22 -1.67
N ILE A 28 -29.82 25.35 -0.77
CA ILE A 28 -31.20 25.36 -0.26
C ILE A 28 -31.24 26.37 0.88
N THR A 29 -31.71 27.58 0.61
CA THR A 29 -32.18 28.49 1.66
C THR A 29 -33.69 28.32 1.85
N ARG A 30 -34.14 28.34 3.11
CA ARG A 30 -35.55 28.49 3.52
C ARG A 30 -36.07 29.80 2.95
N ASP A 31 -36.63 29.73 1.75
CA ASP A 31 -37.68 30.57 1.16
C ASP A 31 -37.54 30.47 -0.35
N GLY A 32 -38.43 29.67 -0.95
CA GLY A 32 -38.38 29.32 -2.36
C GLY A 32 -38.69 30.52 -3.26
N LYS A 33 -37.65 31.15 -3.82
CA LYS A 33 -37.74 31.95 -5.05
C LYS A 33 -36.45 31.84 -5.88
N ASN A 34 -36.56 31.26 -7.08
CA ASN A 34 -35.51 31.20 -8.09
C ASN A 34 -35.27 32.58 -8.71
N GLN A 35 -34.03 33.10 -8.66
CA GLN A 35 -33.56 34.14 -9.59
C GLN A 35 -32.12 33.86 -10.02
N THR A 36 -31.91 33.72 -11.33
CA THR A 36 -30.59 33.57 -11.97
C THR A 36 -29.92 34.92 -12.16
N LYS A 37 -28.75 35.14 -11.55
CA LYS A 37 -27.85 36.27 -11.86
C LYS A 37 -26.62 35.74 -12.62
N LYS A 38 -26.43 36.17 -13.87
CA LYS A 38 -25.18 36.00 -14.63
C LYS A 38 -24.15 36.99 -14.08
N MET A 39 -23.02 36.51 -13.56
CA MET A 39 -21.83 37.34 -13.36
C MET A 39 -20.77 36.98 -14.41
N HIS A 40 -20.42 37.96 -15.24
CA HIS A 40 -19.21 37.93 -16.06
C HIS A 40 -18.02 38.33 -15.18
N GLY A 41 -17.14 37.39 -14.90
CA GLY A 41 -15.84 37.64 -14.28
C GLY A 41 -14.74 37.06 -15.17
N GLN A 42 -13.93 37.92 -15.79
CA GLN A 42 -12.75 37.52 -16.54
C GLN A 42 -11.75 36.84 -15.59
N ALA A 43 -11.42 35.56 -15.87
CA ALA A 43 -10.34 34.87 -15.20
C ALA A 43 -9.00 35.42 -15.73
N LYS A 44 -8.19 36.01 -14.86
CA LYS A 44 -6.78 36.33 -15.15
C LYS A 44 -5.98 35.02 -15.28
N PRO A 45 -5.13 34.85 -16.30
CA PRO A 45 -4.29 33.67 -16.43
C PRO A 45 -3.24 33.68 -15.32
N ILE A 46 -3.19 32.59 -14.54
CA ILE A 46 -2.11 32.35 -13.57
C ILE A 46 -0.86 32.01 -14.39
N ALA A 47 0.22 32.75 -14.16
CA ALA A 47 1.48 32.63 -14.87
C ALA A 47 2.06 31.20 -14.76
N ARG A 48 2.54 30.67 -15.89
CA ARG A 48 3.30 29.43 -15.98
C ARG A 48 4.64 29.61 -15.26
N GLY A 49 4.72 29.13 -14.03
CA GLY A 49 6.00 28.81 -13.41
C GLY A 49 6.43 27.42 -13.87
N GLU A 50 7.54 27.32 -14.59
CA GLU A 50 8.26 26.07 -14.81
C GLU A 50 8.75 25.54 -13.46
N GLN A 51 7.93 24.71 -12.80
CA GLN A 51 8.40 23.83 -11.75
C GLN A 51 8.29 22.40 -12.27
N SER A 52 9.45 21.86 -12.67
CA SER A 52 9.69 20.44 -12.93
C SER A 52 9.20 19.62 -11.73
N GLY A 53 7.97 19.11 -11.81
CA GLY A 53 7.28 18.45 -10.72
C GLY A 53 7.64 16.98 -10.63
N VAL A 54 8.57 16.63 -9.75
CA VAL A 54 8.94 15.24 -9.45
C VAL A 54 7.80 14.46 -8.77
N CYS A 55 7.37 13.32 -9.31
CA CYS A 55 6.32 12.44 -8.75
C CYS A 55 6.77 11.75 -7.44
N ALA A 56 5.86 11.33 -6.55
CA ALA A 56 6.22 10.73 -5.24
C ALA A 56 7.13 9.50 -5.35
N TYR A 57 7.10 8.82 -6.50
CA TYR A 57 7.95 7.69 -6.79
C TYR A 57 9.15 8.03 -7.70
N GLN A 58 9.27 9.28 -8.18
CA GLN A 58 10.37 9.71 -9.05
C GLN A 58 11.65 10.02 -8.24
N ASP A 59 11.56 10.31 -6.94
CA ASP A 59 12.72 10.40 -6.04
C ASP A 59 13.13 9.03 -5.47
N ALA A 60 13.02 7.98 -6.30
CA ALA A 60 13.60 6.67 -6.03
C ALA A 60 15.12 6.75 -5.72
N SER A 61 15.80 7.82 -6.14
CA SER A 61 17.21 8.08 -5.82
C SER A 61 17.45 8.58 -4.39
N ALA A 62 16.59 9.44 -3.85
CA ALA A 62 16.62 9.82 -2.42
C ALA A 62 16.14 8.64 -1.53
N GLN A 63 15.21 7.82 -2.06
CA GLN A 63 14.75 6.58 -1.43
C GLN A 63 15.82 5.46 -1.48
N ARG A 64 16.82 5.55 -2.37
CA ARG A 64 17.99 4.65 -2.44
C ARG A 64 19.06 4.96 -1.38
N ASP A 65 19.17 6.21 -0.94
CA ASP A 65 20.11 6.62 0.13
C ASP A 65 19.64 6.17 1.53
N ALA A 66 18.36 5.83 1.69
CA ALA A 66 17.85 5.15 2.87
C ALA A 66 18.34 3.68 2.89
N GLY A 67 19.53 3.47 3.45
CA GLY A 67 20.18 2.17 3.61
C GLY A 67 19.21 0.99 3.75
N ARG A 68 19.16 0.17 2.68
CA ARG A 68 18.39 -1.07 2.47
C ARG A 68 17.65 -1.58 3.71
N THR A 69 16.51 -0.99 4.04
CA THR A 69 15.63 -1.55 5.08
C THR A 69 14.92 -2.74 4.46
N LYS A 70 15.26 -3.95 4.94
CA LYS A 70 14.62 -5.19 4.51
C LYS A 70 13.35 -5.41 5.32
N VAL A 71 12.23 -5.59 4.65
CA VAL A 71 10.93 -5.84 5.27
C VAL A 71 10.45 -7.23 4.87
N ALA A 72 10.02 -8.03 5.84
CA ALA A 72 9.33 -9.29 5.56
C ALA A 72 7.83 -9.08 5.64
N VAL A 73 7.08 -9.52 4.64
CA VAL A 73 5.62 -9.61 4.67
C VAL A 73 5.24 -11.08 4.74
N VAL A 74 4.68 -11.53 5.87
CA VAL A 74 4.33 -12.94 6.10
C VAL A 74 2.83 -13.13 5.89
N GLY A 75 2.48 -13.90 4.87
CA GLY A 75 1.13 -14.04 4.34
C GLY A 75 0.95 -13.23 3.07
N ALA A 76 0.80 -13.90 1.93
CA ALA A 76 0.56 -13.31 0.61
C ALA A 76 -0.92 -13.40 0.21
N GLY A 77 -1.82 -13.23 1.19
CA GLY A 77 -3.25 -13.04 0.99
C GLY A 77 -3.56 -11.72 0.26
N PHE A 78 -4.81 -11.25 0.36
CA PHE A 78 -5.22 -10.02 -0.34
C PHE A 78 -4.40 -8.79 0.09
N LEU A 79 -4.37 -8.48 1.40
CA LEU A 79 -3.65 -7.31 1.91
C LEU A 79 -2.13 -7.49 1.87
N GLY A 80 -1.61 -8.68 2.17
CA GLY A 80 -0.17 -8.95 2.13
C GLY A 80 0.45 -8.63 0.77
N LYS A 81 -0.21 -9.02 -0.33
CA LYS A 81 0.22 -8.64 -1.69
C LYS A 81 0.21 -7.12 -1.89
N CYS A 82 -0.87 -6.45 -1.49
CA CYS A 82 -0.99 -4.99 -1.62
C CYS A 82 0.13 -4.25 -0.86
N ILE A 83 0.44 -4.68 0.36
CA ILE A 83 1.51 -4.11 1.19
C ILE A 83 2.88 -4.36 0.53
N ALA A 84 3.15 -5.58 0.06
CA ALA A 84 4.40 -5.89 -0.61
C ALA A 84 4.63 -5.06 -1.88
N ILE A 85 3.58 -4.87 -2.70
CA ILE A 85 3.65 -4.06 -3.91
C ILE A 85 3.87 -2.57 -3.56
N ASP A 86 3.14 -2.04 -2.58
CA ASP A 86 3.29 -0.66 -2.13
C ASP A 86 4.70 -0.36 -1.62
N LEU A 87 5.22 -1.19 -0.70
CA LEU A 87 6.57 -1.01 -0.16
C LEU A 87 7.65 -1.17 -1.23
N SER A 88 7.51 -2.14 -2.13
CA SER A 88 8.50 -2.36 -3.20
C SER A 88 8.54 -1.22 -4.21
N LEU A 89 7.41 -0.57 -4.51
CA LEU A 89 7.34 0.66 -5.31
C LEU A 89 8.03 1.85 -4.64
N LEU A 90 8.05 1.89 -3.32
CA LEU A 90 8.76 2.90 -2.52
C LEU A 90 10.25 2.56 -2.32
N GLY A 91 10.77 1.56 -3.04
CA GLY A 91 12.18 1.18 -3.02
C GLY A 91 12.60 0.23 -1.90
N VAL A 92 11.67 -0.26 -1.09
CA VAL A 92 11.96 -1.18 0.03
C VAL A 92 12.26 -2.58 -0.49
N GLN A 93 13.29 -3.24 0.05
CA GLN A 93 13.56 -4.65 -0.21
C GLN A 93 12.55 -5.50 0.57
N VAL A 94 11.65 -6.18 -0.13
CA VAL A 94 10.55 -6.93 0.47
C VAL A 94 10.74 -8.43 0.28
N VAL A 95 10.75 -9.18 1.38
CA VAL A 95 10.63 -10.64 1.36
C VAL A 95 9.19 -11.01 1.64
N VAL A 96 8.53 -11.62 0.66
CA VAL A 96 7.16 -12.13 0.82
C VAL A 96 7.23 -13.61 1.16
N CYS A 97 6.76 -13.97 2.35
CA CYS A 97 6.71 -15.36 2.81
C CYS A 97 5.28 -15.88 2.77
N ASP A 98 5.04 -16.97 2.06
CA ASP A 98 3.76 -17.68 2.07
C ASP A 98 3.98 -19.18 1.84
N THR A 99 3.14 -20.02 2.43
CA THR A 99 3.24 -21.48 2.28
C THR A 99 2.89 -21.97 0.87
N ASN A 100 2.17 -21.16 0.08
CA ASN A 100 1.81 -21.51 -1.29
C ASN A 100 3.00 -21.29 -2.24
N PRO A 101 3.52 -22.34 -2.90
CA PRO A 101 4.65 -22.21 -3.83
C PRO A 101 4.33 -21.36 -5.07
N GLN A 102 3.05 -21.16 -5.42
CA GLN A 102 2.61 -20.34 -6.54
C GLN A 102 2.56 -18.83 -6.21
N THR A 103 2.95 -18.44 -4.99
CA THR A 103 2.85 -17.05 -4.53
C THR A 103 3.59 -16.07 -5.43
N GLY A 104 4.74 -16.46 -6.01
CA GLY A 104 5.50 -15.62 -6.93
C GLY A 104 4.69 -15.22 -8.17
N ASP A 105 4.10 -16.20 -8.84
CA ASP A 105 3.31 -15.99 -10.07
C ASP A 105 2.05 -15.17 -9.78
N VAL A 106 1.37 -15.48 -8.68
CA VAL A 106 0.18 -14.75 -8.23
C VAL A 106 0.52 -13.30 -7.88
N LEU A 107 1.63 -13.06 -7.20
CA LEU A 107 2.07 -11.72 -6.82
C LEU A 107 2.48 -10.88 -8.04
N SER A 108 3.23 -11.46 -8.99
CA SER A 108 3.61 -10.77 -10.23
C SER A 108 2.37 -10.37 -11.05
N SER A 109 1.44 -11.30 -11.22
CA SER A 109 0.20 -11.06 -11.96
C SER A 109 -0.65 -9.99 -11.29
N TYR A 110 -0.82 -10.08 -9.97
CA TYR A 110 -1.56 -9.09 -9.19
C TYR A 110 -0.89 -7.71 -9.16
N ALA A 111 0.45 -7.65 -9.13
CA ALA A 111 1.19 -6.39 -9.23
C ALA A 111 0.90 -5.70 -10.57
N TYR A 112 0.86 -6.45 -11.66
CA TYR A 112 0.48 -5.89 -12.96
C TYR A 112 -0.95 -5.36 -12.95
N GLU A 113 -1.92 -6.15 -12.48
CA GLU A 113 -3.33 -5.73 -12.41
C GLU A 113 -3.53 -4.48 -11.55
N LEU A 114 -2.90 -4.43 -10.38
CA LEU A 114 -3.01 -3.30 -9.45
C LEU A 114 -2.38 -2.02 -10.02
N LEU A 115 -1.26 -2.16 -10.74
CA LEU A 115 -0.46 -1.01 -11.20
C LEU A 115 -0.76 -0.59 -12.63
N HIS A 116 -1.42 -1.43 -13.43
CA HIS A 116 -1.77 -1.11 -14.82
C HIS A 116 -2.62 0.17 -14.94
N PRO A 117 -3.67 0.42 -14.12
CA PRO A 117 -4.40 1.67 -14.15
C PRO A 117 -3.51 2.88 -13.83
N LEU A 118 -2.59 2.74 -12.88
CA LEU A 118 -1.65 3.80 -12.50
C LEU A 118 -0.63 4.06 -13.62
N LEU A 119 -0.21 3.02 -14.34
CA LEU A 119 0.67 3.14 -15.50
C LEU A 119 -0.04 3.84 -16.65
N TYR A 120 -1.30 3.50 -16.89
CA TYR A 120 -2.14 4.11 -17.91
C TYR A 120 -2.37 5.60 -17.66
N LEU A 121 -2.61 5.97 -16.39
CA LEU A 121 -2.78 7.36 -15.95
C LEU A 121 -1.44 8.13 -15.85
N GLY A 122 -0.31 7.46 -16.08
CA GLY A 122 1.03 8.07 -16.01
C GLY A 122 1.54 8.32 -14.59
N TYR A 123 0.91 7.73 -13.58
CA TYR A 123 1.31 7.84 -12.17
C TYR A 123 2.51 6.97 -11.83
N VAL A 124 2.60 5.80 -12.45
CA VAL A 124 3.80 4.95 -12.36
C VAL A 124 4.41 4.78 -13.74
N THR A 125 5.73 4.64 -13.80
CA THR A 125 6.44 4.35 -15.05
C THR A 125 6.73 2.86 -15.18
N LYS A 126 6.99 2.39 -16.41
CA LYS A 126 7.47 1.01 -16.62
C LYS A 126 8.76 0.72 -15.84
N SER A 127 9.67 1.70 -15.76
CA SER A 127 10.92 1.57 -14.99
C SER A 127 10.65 1.35 -13.51
N MET A 128 9.71 2.09 -12.92
CA MET A 128 9.34 1.91 -11.51
C MET A 128 8.73 0.54 -11.26
N LEU A 129 7.88 0.04 -12.18
CA LEU A 129 7.31 -1.30 -12.08
C LEU A 129 8.41 -2.37 -12.10
N THR A 130 9.35 -2.28 -13.05
CA THR A 130 10.50 -3.19 -13.12
C THR A 130 11.35 -3.12 -11.84
N GLN A 131 11.59 -1.93 -11.29
CA GLN A 131 12.32 -1.76 -10.04
C GLN A 131 11.58 -2.37 -8.85
N ALA A 132 10.27 -2.16 -8.74
CA ALA A 132 9.47 -2.75 -7.67
C ALA A 132 9.50 -4.28 -7.70
N CYS A 133 9.32 -4.89 -8.87
CA CYS A 133 9.50 -6.34 -9.04
C CYS A 133 10.92 -6.80 -8.70
N GLY A 134 11.91 -5.96 -9.00
CA GLY A 134 13.32 -6.13 -8.62
C GLY A 134 13.58 -6.15 -7.11
N ASN A 135 12.71 -5.51 -6.32
CA ASN A 135 12.83 -5.39 -4.87
C ASN A 135 12.11 -6.50 -4.10
N VAL A 136 11.39 -7.39 -4.78
CA VAL A 136 10.59 -8.44 -4.16
C VAL A 136 11.28 -9.79 -4.31
N THR A 137 11.46 -10.49 -3.19
CA THR A 137 11.87 -11.90 -3.14
C THR A 137 10.75 -12.71 -2.51
N VAL A 138 10.38 -13.84 -3.11
CA VAL A 138 9.35 -14.73 -2.57
C VAL A 138 10.00 -15.96 -1.95
N VAL A 139 9.54 -16.32 -0.76
CA VAL A 139 10.03 -17.45 0.03
C VAL A 139 8.88 -18.26 0.58
N THR A 140 9.13 -19.54 0.89
CA THR A 140 8.13 -20.43 1.49
C THR A 140 8.46 -20.82 2.93
N ASP A 141 9.71 -20.60 3.36
CA ASP A 141 10.15 -20.81 4.74
C ASP A 141 10.32 -19.47 5.45
N VAL A 142 9.60 -19.32 6.57
CA VAL A 142 9.69 -18.15 7.44
C VAL A 142 11.10 -17.91 7.97
N ALA A 143 11.95 -18.94 8.06
CA ALA A 143 13.36 -18.81 8.42
C ALA A 143 14.11 -17.84 7.49
N GLN A 144 13.67 -17.71 6.23
CA GLN A 144 14.26 -16.80 5.25
C GLN A 144 13.89 -15.32 5.49
N CYS A 145 13.07 -15.02 6.50
CA CYS A 145 12.73 -13.67 6.96
C CYS A 145 13.62 -13.18 8.12
N ALA A 146 14.59 -13.99 8.57
CA ALA A 146 15.39 -13.74 9.78
C ALA A 146 16.16 -12.40 9.78
N ASP A 147 16.59 -11.92 8.61
CA ASP A 147 17.37 -10.70 8.42
C ASP A 147 16.52 -9.45 8.16
N ALA A 148 15.19 -9.55 8.25
CA ALA A 148 14.30 -8.40 8.12
C ALA A 148 14.43 -7.46 9.33
N ALA A 149 14.48 -6.16 9.07
CA ALA A 149 14.43 -5.13 10.11
C ALA A 149 13.02 -4.98 10.69
N ILE A 150 12.00 -5.18 9.85
CA ILE A 150 10.58 -5.13 10.21
C ILE A 150 9.88 -6.35 9.60
N VAL A 151 9.07 -7.04 10.38
CA VAL A 151 8.16 -8.09 9.91
C VAL A 151 6.73 -7.57 9.96
N ILE A 152 5.98 -7.75 8.89
CA ILE A 152 4.56 -7.42 8.75
C ILE A 152 3.78 -8.71 8.56
N GLU A 153 3.09 -9.15 9.61
CA GLU A 153 2.21 -10.30 9.57
C GLU A 153 0.86 -9.92 8.93
N ALA A 154 0.48 -10.69 7.91
CA ALA A 154 -0.78 -10.58 7.16
C ALA A 154 -1.37 -11.97 6.82
N ILE A 155 -1.20 -12.93 7.73
CA ILE A 155 -1.84 -14.26 7.69
C ILE A 155 -3.32 -14.16 8.12
N PRO A 156 -4.15 -15.20 7.90
CA PRO A 156 -5.56 -15.19 8.28
C PRO A 156 -5.79 -14.82 9.76
N GLU A 157 -6.93 -14.20 10.05
CA GLU A 157 -7.34 -13.76 11.40
C GLU A 157 -7.66 -14.95 12.32
N ASN A 158 -6.60 -15.61 12.79
CA ASN A 158 -6.64 -16.68 13.77
C ASN A 158 -5.58 -16.43 14.84
N LEU A 159 -6.02 -16.24 16.08
CA LEU A 159 -5.14 -15.90 17.20
C LEU A 159 -4.04 -16.94 17.43
N GLU A 160 -4.40 -18.23 17.43
CA GLU A 160 -3.45 -19.31 17.67
C GLU A 160 -2.37 -19.37 16.57
N ALA A 161 -2.77 -19.22 15.31
CA ALA A 161 -1.84 -19.21 14.19
C ALA A 161 -0.87 -18.02 14.26
N LYS A 162 -1.37 -16.82 14.59
CA LYS A 162 -0.54 -15.62 14.73
C LYS A 162 0.42 -15.75 15.90
N VAL A 163 -0.04 -16.22 17.06
CA VAL A 163 0.83 -16.46 18.23
C VAL A 163 1.95 -17.44 17.89
N LYS A 164 1.63 -18.59 17.27
CA LYS A 164 2.62 -19.57 16.84
C LYS A 164 3.63 -18.97 15.87
N LEU A 165 3.17 -18.17 14.91
CA LEU A 165 4.04 -17.49 13.96
C LEU A 165 4.99 -16.51 14.67
N PHE A 166 4.49 -15.66 15.56
CA PHE A 166 5.33 -14.69 16.25
C PHE A 166 6.34 -15.35 17.20
N GLN A 167 5.96 -16.41 17.91
CA GLN A 167 6.89 -17.20 18.70
C GLN A 167 8.00 -17.80 17.83
N ARG A 168 7.68 -18.25 16.62
CA ARG A 168 8.68 -18.73 15.67
C ARG A 168 9.58 -17.60 15.18
N LEU A 169 9.00 -16.44 14.83
CA LEU A 169 9.75 -15.25 14.39
C LEU A 169 10.72 -14.76 15.48
N GLU A 170 10.33 -14.80 16.76
CA GLU A 170 11.22 -14.42 17.85
C GLU A 170 12.48 -15.28 17.97
N GLN A 171 12.39 -16.56 17.58
CA GLN A 171 13.53 -17.48 17.61
C GLN A 171 14.51 -17.26 16.46
N ILE A 172 14.05 -16.72 15.32
CA ILE A 172 14.85 -16.64 14.10
C ILE A 172 15.31 -15.21 13.78
N CYS A 173 14.50 -14.20 14.11
CA CYS A 173 14.82 -12.81 13.84
C CYS A 173 15.75 -12.25 14.91
N SER A 174 16.63 -11.33 14.51
CA SER A 174 17.45 -10.56 15.45
C SER A 174 16.59 -9.92 16.55
N ALA A 175 17.11 -9.77 17.76
CA ALA A 175 16.45 -9.04 18.86
C ALA A 175 16.08 -7.59 18.48
N SER A 176 16.78 -7.01 17.49
CA SER A 176 16.49 -5.67 16.96
C SER A 176 15.37 -5.61 15.92
N THR A 177 14.84 -6.75 15.46
CA THR A 177 13.75 -6.80 14.48
C THR A 177 12.44 -6.38 15.14
N VAL A 178 11.72 -5.45 14.52
CA VAL A 178 10.37 -5.05 14.94
C VAL A 178 9.35 -6.03 14.37
N LEU A 179 8.49 -6.58 15.21
CA LEU A 179 7.44 -7.49 14.80
C LEU A 179 6.11 -6.72 14.74
N THR A 180 5.40 -6.81 13.62
CA THR A 180 4.12 -6.13 13.46
C THR A 180 3.04 -7.03 12.92
N THR A 181 1.80 -6.71 13.27
CA THR A 181 0.61 -7.39 12.74
C THR A 181 -0.32 -6.41 12.03
N ASN A 182 -0.83 -6.80 10.88
CA ASN A 182 -1.88 -6.11 10.13
C ASN A 182 -3.29 -6.54 10.61
N THR A 183 -3.42 -7.14 11.79
CA THR A 183 -4.70 -7.52 12.40
C THR A 183 -5.69 -6.35 12.44
N ILE A 184 -6.97 -6.67 12.28
CA ILE A 184 -8.08 -5.71 12.37
C ILE A 184 -8.96 -6.01 13.59
N GLU A 185 -9.09 -7.29 13.95
CA GLU A 185 -10.06 -7.72 14.97
C GLU A 185 -9.39 -8.21 16.25
N ILE A 186 -8.22 -8.85 16.14
CA ILE A 186 -7.53 -9.40 17.31
C ILE A 186 -6.86 -8.26 18.09
N PRO A 187 -7.17 -8.09 19.39
CA PRO A 187 -6.49 -7.11 20.24
C PRO A 187 -4.98 -7.38 20.28
N ILE A 188 -4.18 -6.31 20.22
CA ILE A 188 -2.71 -6.42 20.17
C ILE A 188 -2.18 -7.15 21.41
N ASP A 189 -2.73 -6.87 22.60
CA ASP A 189 -2.33 -7.52 23.85
C ASP A 189 -2.60 -9.03 23.86
N SER A 190 -3.62 -9.50 23.14
CA SER A 190 -3.92 -10.94 23.04
C SER A 190 -2.83 -11.71 22.30
N ILE A 191 -2.05 -11.06 21.43
CA ILE A 191 -0.88 -11.66 20.80
C ILE A 191 0.37 -11.36 21.64
N GLN A 192 0.53 -10.11 22.06
CA GLN A 192 1.72 -9.61 22.76
C GLN A 192 2.04 -10.39 24.03
N MET A 193 1.03 -10.81 24.80
CA MET A 193 1.22 -11.54 26.06
C MET A 193 1.88 -12.92 25.91
N HIS A 194 1.96 -13.45 24.68
CA HIS A 194 2.58 -14.74 24.39
C HIS A 194 4.02 -14.63 23.86
N LEU A 195 4.57 -13.42 23.78
CA LEU A 195 5.90 -13.12 23.24
C LEU A 195 6.94 -13.02 24.35
N GLN A 196 8.18 -13.41 24.05
CA GLN A 196 9.33 -13.31 24.96
C GLN A 196 9.88 -11.88 25.03
N HIS A 197 9.82 -11.16 23.92
CA HIS A 197 10.23 -9.77 23.76
C HIS A 197 9.03 -8.95 23.27
N PRO A 198 8.02 -8.72 24.13
CA PRO A 198 6.79 -8.04 23.73
C PRO A 198 7.00 -6.55 23.42
N ASP A 199 8.12 -5.96 23.84
CA ASP A 199 8.43 -4.54 23.71
C ASP A 199 8.72 -4.08 22.28
N ARG A 200 9.06 -5.03 21.40
CA ARG A 200 9.29 -4.81 19.96
C ARG A 200 8.10 -5.21 19.07
N PHE A 201 6.93 -5.37 19.66
CA PHE A 201 5.71 -5.78 18.96
C PHE A 201 4.63 -4.68 18.95
N LEU A 202 4.04 -4.40 17.79
CA LEU A 202 2.87 -3.52 17.66
C LEU A 202 1.97 -3.88 16.47
N GLY A 203 0.73 -3.42 16.48
CA GLY A 203 -0.11 -3.40 15.29
C GLY A 203 0.37 -2.33 14.30
N MET A 204 0.51 -2.71 13.03
CA MET A 204 0.79 -1.81 11.92
C MET A 204 -0.16 -2.13 10.76
N ARG A 205 -1.29 -1.42 10.73
CA ARG A 205 -2.39 -1.70 9.82
C ARG A 205 -2.36 -0.78 8.61
N PHE A 206 -2.20 -1.39 7.44
CA PHE A 206 -2.31 -0.73 6.15
C PHE A 206 -3.77 -0.74 5.68
N PHE A 207 -4.14 0.30 4.93
CA PHE A 207 -5.48 0.45 4.39
C PHE A 207 -5.48 0.09 2.90
N TYR A 208 -6.53 -0.58 2.45
CA TYR A 208 -6.74 -0.85 1.03
C TYR A 208 -7.35 0.38 0.34
N PRO A 209 -6.95 0.72 -0.91
CA PRO A 209 -5.84 0.14 -1.68
C PRO A 209 -4.48 0.73 -1.26
N CYS A 210 -3.51 -0.09 -0.84
CA CYS A 210 -2.29 0.37 -0.17
C CYS A 210 -1.48 1.40 -0.97
N VAL A 211 -1.35 1.19 -2.28
CA VAL A 211 -0.63 2.07 -3.22
C VAL A 211 -1.26 3.46 -3.40
N LEU A 212 -2.53 3.61 -3.01
CA LEU A 212 -3.27 4.88 -3.06
C LEU A 212 -3.52 5.47 -1.66
N MET A 213 -3.04 4.81 -0.61
CA MET A 213 -3.31 5.18 0.77
C MET A 213 -2.00 5.54 1.47
N SER A 214 -1.89 6.81 1.89
CA SER A 214 -0.82 7.25 2.79
C SER A 214 -1.01 6.86 4.26
N PRO A 215 -2.23 6.79 4.85
CA PRO A 215 -2.35 6.54 6.29
C PRO A 215 -1.96 5.10 6.63
N VAL A 216 -1.23 4.94 7.74
CA VAL A 216 -0.94 3.65 8.37
C VAL A 216 -1.29 3.77 9.85
N GLU A 217 -2.09 2.84 10.34
CA GLU A 217 -2.55 2.85 11.73
C GLU A 217 -1.58 2.06 12.61
N LEU A 218 -1.14 2.67 13.70
CA LEU A 218 -0.31 2.04 14.72
C LEU A 218 -1.15 1.78 15.98
N SER A 219 -1.18 0.52 16.39
CA SER A 219 -1.88 0.07 17.60
C SER A 219 -0.88 -0.55 18.57
N MET A 220 -0.68 0.07 19.73
CA MET A 220 0.32 -0.35 20.70
C MET A 220 -0.32 -1.26 21.75
N GLY A 221 0.33 -2.38 22.03
CA GLY A 221 0.04 -3.18 23.21
C GLY A 221 0.68 -2.56 24.46
N THR A 222 0.27 -3.05 25.63
CA THR A 222 0.66 -2.57 26.96
C THR A 222 2.17 -2.58 27.18
N SER A 223 2.88 -3.56 26.59
CA SER A 223 4.32 -3.71 26.77
C SER A 223 5.15 -3.07 25.66
N THR A 224 4.53 -2.47 24.64
CA THR A 224 5.23 -1.87 23.49
C THR A 224 6.14 -0.74 23.94
N SER A 225 7.43 -0.77 23.60
CA SER A 225 8.34 0.30 23.98
C SER A 225 8.17 1.54 23.08
N GLN A 226 8.45 2.71 23.64
CA GLN A 226 8.45 3.95 22.86
C GLN A 226 9.49 3.91 21.74
N ALA A 227 10.67 3.33 21.99
CA ALA A 227 11.72 3.16 20.99
C ALA A 227 11.25 2.35 19.77
N THR A 228 10.43 1.32 20.00
CA THR A 228 9.81 0.53 18.92
C THR A 228 8.85 1.38 18.09
N VAL A 229 8.00 2.18 18.76
CA VAL A 229 7.06 3.08 18.08
C VAL A 229 7.81 4.10 17.22
N ASP A 230 8.84 4.74 17.79
CA ASP A 230 9.64 5.76 17.11
C ASP A 230 10.31 5.17 15.85
N ARG A 231 10.89 3.97 15.93
CA ARG A 231 11.49 3.30 14.77
C ARG A 231 10.49 3.02 13.64
N VAL A 232 9.26 2.63 13.98
CA VAL A 232 8.20 2.41 12.98
C VAL A 232 7.72 3.74 12.38
N VAL A 233 7.57 4.77 13.20
CA VAL A 233 7.21 6.12 12.74
C VAL A 233 8.27 6.66 11.78
N ASP A 234 9.55 6.57 12.15
CA ASP A 234 10.69 7.01 11.32
C ASP A 234 10.77 6.22 10.00
N PHE A 235 10.50 4.91 10.05
CA PHE A 235 10.39 4.09 8.85
C PHE A 235 9.27 4.57 7.92
N LEU A 236 8.05 4.72 8.44
CA LEU A 236 6.88 5.13 7.66
C LEU A 236 7.01 6.55 7.11
N GLN A 237 7.56 7.48 7.89
CA GLN A 237 7.76 8.86 7.45
C GLN A 237 8.81 8.97 6.33
N ARG A 238 9.89 8.17 6.37
CA ARG A 238 10.86 8.06 5.26
C ARG A 238 10.23 7.53 3.98
N LEU A 239 9.21 6.68 4.11
CA LEU A 239 8.39 6.19 3.00
C LEU A 239 7.22 7.13 2.65
N GLU A 240 7.21 8.33 3.22
CA GLU A 240 6.16 9.33 2.99
C GLU A 240 4.74 8.88 3.43
N LYS A 241 4.63 7.79 4.18
CA LYS A 241 3.39 7.35 4.81
C LYS A 241 3.07 8.21 6.04
N LYS A 242 1.79 8.24 6.42
CA LYS A 242 1.24 9.02 7.54
C LYS A 242 0.87 8.09 8.69
N PRO A 243 1.80 7.77 9.60
CA PRO A 243 1.48 7.00 10.79
C PRO A 243 0.50 7.78 11.67
N HIS A 244 -0.51 7.11 12.20
CA HIS A 244 -1.43 7.67 13.19
C HIS A 244 -1.79 6.61 14.22
N ARG A 245 -2.15 7.06 15.42
CA ARG A 245 -2.56 6.16 16.50
C ARG A 245 -3.97 5.61 16.24
N GLY A 246 -4.11 4.29 16.35
CA GLY A 246 -5.39 3.58 16.34
C GLY A 246 -6.04 3.42 17.72
N PRO A 247 -7.17 2.70 17.79
CA PRO A 247 -7.89 2.13 16.65
C PRO A 247 -8.78 3.17 15.96
N THR A 248 -8.73 3.23 14.64
CA THR A 248 -9.71 3.96 13.81
C THR A 248 -10.85 3.03 13.40
N LYS A 249 -11.86 3.59 12.70
CA LYS A 249 -12.99 2.79 12.22
C LYS A 249 -12.50 1.67 11.29
N ARG A 250 -13.09 0.48 11.46
CA ARG A 250 -12.72 -0.75 10.73
C ARG A 250 -12.76 -0.59 9.21
N VAL A 251 -13.73 0.18 8.72
CA VAL A 251 -13.91 0.50 7.30
C VAL A 251 -13.99 2.02 7.19
N LEU A 252 -13.14 2.59 6.35
CA LEU A 252 -13.23 4.00 5.99
C LEU A 252 -14.50 4.23 5.18
N SER A 253 -15.17 5.35 5.40
CA SER A 253 -16.22 5.80 4.49
C SER A 253 -15.62 6.13 3.12
N ASP A 254 -16.43 6.06 2.06
CA ASP A 254 -16.02 6.42 0.70
C ASP A 254 -15.41 7.83 0.64
N LYS A 255 -15.93 8.75 1.47
CA LYS A 255 -15.43 10.12 1.60
C LYS A 255 -14.02 10.17 2.21
N GLU A 256 -13.77 9.41 3.27
CA GLU A 256 -12.45 9.32 3.91
C GLU A 256 -11.43 8.67 2.97
N ALA A 257 -11.80 7.54 2.35
CA ALA A 257 -10.96 6.87 1.37
C ALA A 257 -10.62 7.80 0.19
N SER A 258 -11.62 8.45 -0.40
CA SER A 258 -11.41 9.40 -1.53
C SER A 258 -10.52 10.57 -1.13
N ALA A 259 -10.65 11.10 0.09
CA ALA A 259 -9.81 12.19 0.57
C ALA A 259 -8.34 11.76 0.71
N PHE A 260 -8.07 10.56 1.24
CA PHE A 260 -6.71 10.03 1.32
C PHE A 260 -6.11 9.72 -0.04
N GLN A 261 -6.91 9.18 -0.96
CA GLN A 261 -6.49 8.94 -2.34
C GLN A 261 -6.17 10.27 -3.05
N PHE A 262 -6.98 11.30 -2.85
CA PHE A 262 -6.72 12.63 -3.39
C PHE A 262 -5.47 13.28 -2.80
N ASP A 263 -5.26 13.18 -1.48
CA ASP A 263 -4.03 13.67 -0.84
C ASP A 263 -2.79 12.95 -1.40
N THR A 264 -2.87 11.63 -1.58
CA THR A 264 -1.81 10.83 -2.21
C THR A 264 -1.59 11.29 -3.67
N ALA A 265 -2.66 11.53 -4.42
CA ALA A 265 -2.64 12.07 -5.78
C ALA A 265 -1.92 13.41 -5.90
N VAL A 266 -2.25 14.35 -5.01
CA VAL A 266 -1.65 15.69 -4.98
C VAL A 266 -0.19 15.62 -4.56
N ARG A 267 0.13 14.89 -3.48
CA ARG A 267 1.48 14.76 -2.94
C ARG A 267 2.44 14.15 -3.96
N GLY A 268 2.02 13.06 -4.58
CA GLY A 268 2.85 12.42 -5.59
C GLY A 268 2.85 13.12 -6.93
N LYS A 269 2.32 14.35 -7.01
CA LYS A 269 2.18 15.13 -8.24
C LYS A 269 1.52 14.34 -9.37
N PHE A 270 0.69 13.36 -9.00
CA PHE A 270 -0.17 12.61 -9.90
C PHE A 270 -1.25 13.53 -10.48
N TYR A 271 -1.55 14.64 -9.81
CA TYR A 271 -2.32 15.75 -10.34
C TYR A 271 -1.51 16.64 -11.30
N HIS A 272 -0.92 16.06 -12.34
CA HIS A 272 -0.59 16.83 -13.53
C HIS A 272 -1.88 16.99 -14.32
N GLY A 273 -2.29 18.23 -14.58
CA GLY A 273 -3.22 18.48 -15.67
C GLY A 273 -2.66 17.81 -16.93
N LEU A 274 -3.27 16.68 -17.31
CA LEU A 274 -3.10 15.97 -18.57
C LEU A 274 -1.66 15.57 -18.90
N LEU A 275 -1.15 14.48 -18.30
CA LEU A 275 -0.44 13.52 -19.17
C LEU A 275 -1.51 12.97 -20.11
N GLU A 276 -1.35 13.13 -21.42
CA GLU A 276 -2.32 12.56 -22.36
C GLU A 276 -2.40 11.05 -22.10
N PRO A 277 -3.58 10.51 -21.72
CA PRO A 277 -3.73 9.08 -21.51
C PRO A 277 -3.36 8.38 -22.81
N LYS A 278 -2.42 7.43 -22.73
CA LYS A 278 -1.99 6.66 -23.89
C LYS A 278 -3.21 5.92 -24.44
N ARG A 279 -3.65 6.20 -25.67
CA ARG A 279 -4.78 5.46 -26.27
C ARG A 279 -4.37 3.98 -26.39
N PRO A 280 -5.01 3.06 -25.65
CA PRO A 280 -4.62 1.66 -25.70
C PRO A 280 -5.02 1.10 -27.06
N SER A 281 -4.16 0.27 -27.67
CA SER A 281 -4.57 -0.45 -28.87
C SER A 281 -5.57 -1.55 -28.50
N VAL A 282 -6.43 -1.96 -29.43
CA VAL A 282 -7.36 -3.08 -29.20
C VAL A 282 -6.61 -4.36 -28.80
N VAL A 283 -5.37 -4.51 -29.27
CA VAL A 283 -4.48 -5.65 -28.92
C VAL A 283 -4.06 -5.61 -27.44
N ASP A 284 -3.76 -4.42 -26.90
CA ASP A 284 -3.39 -4.25 -25.49
C ASP A 284 -4.54 -4.54 -24.53
N ILE A 285 -5.78 -4.34 -24.98
CA ILE A 285 -7.00 -4.58 -24.20
C ILE A 285 -7.36 -6.08 -24.17
N ILE A 286 -7.20 -6.77 -25.30
CA ILE A 286 -7.63 -8.16 -25.46
C ILE A 286 -6.57 -9.15 -24.96
N THR A 287 -5.29 -8.76 -24.92
CA THR A 287 -4.19 -9.66 -24.57
C THR A 287 -3.79 -9.46 -23.11
N PRO A 288 -3.95 -10.46 -22.22
CA PRO A 288 -3.37 -10.41 -20.88
C PRO A 288 -1.86 -10.28 -21.01
N GLN A 289 -1.28 -9.19 -20.50
CA GLN A 289 0.16 -9.04 -20.44
C GLN A 289 0.65 -9.64 -19.13
N PRO A 290 1.54 -10.64 -19.14
CA PRO A 290 2.13 -11.13 -17.91
C PRO A 290 2.89 -9.98 -17.22
N GLY A 291 2.77 -9.90 -15.90
CA GLY A 291 3.58 -8.96 -15.10
C GLY A 291 5.07 -9.24 -15.28
N PRO A 292 5.96 -8.24 -15.06
CA PRO A 292 7.38 -8.50 -15.12
C PRO A 292 7.78 -9.58 -14.08
N PRO A 293 8.75 -10.44 -14.42
CA PRO A 293 9.18 -11.51 -13.52
C PRO A 293 9.77 -10.90 -12.23
N LEU A 294 9.46 -11.54 -11.10
CA LEU A 294 10.08 -11.20 -9.81
C LEU A 294 11.50 -11.76 -9.74
N VAL A 295 12.35 -11.19 -8.89
CA VAL A 295 13.72 -11.69 -8.69
C VAL A 295 13.68 -12.99 -7.88
N GLY A 296 13.72 -14.11 -8.61
CA GLY A 296 14.08 -15.44 -8.12
C GLY A 296 12.91 -16.37 -7.77
N ASN A 297 12.68 -17.36 -8.64
CA ASN A 297 13.05 -18.72 -8.25
C ASN A 297 14.50 -18.90 -8.69
N VAL A 298 15.44 -18.96 -7.75
CA VAL A 298 16.78 -19.44 -8.09
C VAL A 298 16.64 -20.92 -8.44
N ASP A 299 16.90 -21.26 -9.70
CA ASP A 299 16.95 -22.64 -10.17
C ASP A 299 17.82 -23.49 -9.23
N ARG A 300 17.24 -24.56 -8.67
CA ARG A 300 17.92 -25.53 -7.81
C ARG A 300 18.79 -26.53 -8.60
N THR A 301 19.25 -26.19 -9.81
CA THR A 301 19.87 -27.15 -10.74
C THR A 301 21.24 -26.73 -11.28
N SER A 302 21.96 -25.86 -10.56
CA SER A 302 23.39 -25.65 -10.81
C SER A 302 24.18 -25.48 -9.52
N LEU A 303 24.48 -26.61 -8.89
CA LEU A 303 25.66 -26.87 -8.05
C LEU A 303 26.29 -28.18 -8.54
#